data_AF-A0A1T5C4W6-F1
#
_entry.id   AF-A0A1T5C4W6-F1
#
_cell.length_a   1.000
_cell.length_b   1.000
_cell.length_c   1.000
_cell.angle_alpha   90.00
_cell.angle_beta   90.00
_cell.angle_gamma   90.00
#
_symmetry.space_group_name_H-M   'P 1'
#
loop_
_entity.id
_entity.type
_entity.pdbx_description
1 polymer ?
#
loop_
_entity_poly.entity_id
_entity_poly.type
_entity_poly.pdbx_seq_one_letter_code
_entity_poly.pdbx_strand_id
1 'polypeptide(L)'
;MSHRSNLLKLLVLFMVPCFGSHRSTAQTAVISGIDKLHKRTPVLVTRWNPTFDARYQPASTIAHAHYQNDSVFTLVIPATRPVSVDFQMPSRGFAHKSWVSPNDSLRVEIDRNADYPFYFSGEHAFHYNVYRQLKSWEDDLYSKDIQTFGDFKSAYQGIGHAVDSLLEGAAGDPMLSASFADVFKEEIKAKYIADLTNFMRKFGKQDQSLAMQEIRLQHVELANDDLLSSRFFTLGLTVPLPVGKDSSLTEMEEFERNIDYVDEHFENRIREFLLGSLAAKYSGVFSDKPPTHKLEYTSVTQKIASQITDTVYKQWVLGSLDYVNKLNQQLPDKALNAVLTDDQGNELSMRQILDAHKGRYLLIDIWASWCVPCLAELEHAGQTKSKLYFTV
;
A
#
# COMPACT_ATOMS: atom_id res chain seq x y z
N MET A 1 42.88 -29.72 -3.82
CA MET A 1 42.85 -28.39 -3.16
C MET A 1 41.78 -27.55 -3.85
N SER A 2 40.63 -27.38 -3.21
CA SER A 2 39.49 -26.60 -3.74
C SER A 2 39.39 -25.31 -2.94
N HIS A 3 39.63 -24.17 -3.60
CA HIS A 3 39.36 -22.85 -3.04
C HIS A 3 37.84 -22.63 -3.00
N ARG A 4 37.22 -22.83 -1.84
CA ARG A 4 35.90 -22.25 -1.54
C ARG A 4 36.12 -20.80 -1.09
N SER A 5 35.59 -19.86 -1.85
CA SER A 5 35.52 -18.45 -1.49
C SER A 5 34.66 -18.28 -0.22
N ASN A 6 35.28 -17.83 0.86
CA ASN A 6 34.59 -17.46 2.10
C ASN A 6 33.88 -16.10 1.92
N LEU A 7 32.67 -16.14 1.35
CA LEU A 7 31.79 -14.97 1.28
C LEU A 7 31.20 -14.66 2.67
N LEU A 8 31.48 -13.47 3.18
CA LEU A 8 30.86 -12.89 4.37
C LEU A 8 29.36 -12.72 4.10
N LYS A 9 28.49 -13.41 4.85
CA LYS A 9 27.03 -13.20 4.78
C LYS A 9 26.64 -12.19 5.86
N LEU A 10 26.59 -10.92 5.49
CA LEU A 10 26.08 -9.85 6.33
C LEU A 10 24.55 -9.80 6.17
N LEU A 11 23.81 -10.00 7.26
CA LEU A 11 22.37 -9.80 7.30
C LEU A 11 22.13 -8.41 7.90
N VAL A 12 22.05 -7.39 7.05
CA VAL A 12 21.69 -6.04 7.50
C VAL A 12 20.17 -5.98 7.58
N LEU A 13 19.62 -6.15 8.77
CA LEU A 13 18.22 -5.81 9.04
C LEU A 13 18.12 -4.30 9.18
N PHE A 14 17.60 -3.64 8.13
CA PHE A 14 16.99 -2.33 8.31
C PHE A 14 15.62 -2.54 8.95
N MET A 15 15.56 -2.53 10.27
CA MET A 15 14.28 -2.23 10.93
C MET A 15 14.05 -0.73 10.80
N VAL A 16 13.42 -0.35 9.68
CA VAL A 16 12.68 0.91 9.62
C VAL A 16 11.63 0.80 10.72
N PRO A 17 11.54 1.76 11.66
CA PRO A 17 10.60 1.67 12.75
C PRO A 17 9.19 1.45 12.21
N CYS A 18 8.68 0.23 12.39
CA CYS A 18 7.29 -0.10 12.21
C CYS A 18 6.54 0.60 13.35
N PHE A 19 6.15 1.85 13.13
CA PHE A 19 4.97 2.36 13.83
C PHE A 19 3.81 1.41 13.51
N GLY A 20 3.20 0.87 14.57
CA GLY A 20 2.23 -0.21 14.51
C GLY A 20 1.20 -0.05 13.40
N SER A 21 0.96 -1.15 12.68
CA SER A 21 -0.20 -1.44 11.82
C SER A 21 -0.65 -0.41 10.76
N HIS A 22 0.03 0.71 10.57
CA HIS A 22 -0.29 1.72 9.55
C HIS A 22 0.93 2.00 8.67
N ARG A 23 1.31 1.02 7.85
CA ARG A 23 2.05 1.31 6.60
C ARG A 23 1.09 1.97 5.61
N SER A 24 0.74 3.24 5.83
CA SER A 24 0.08 4.03 4.78
C SER A 24 1.13 4.88 4.07
N THR A 25 1.32 4.59 2.78
CA THR A 25 2.11 5.33 1.79
C THR A 25 1.53 6.71 1.48
N ALA A 26 0.78 7.26 2.42
CA ALA A 26 -0.23 8.25 2.16
C ALA A 26 0.20 9.64 2.58
N GLN A 27 -0.01 10.62 1.70
CA GLN A 27 0.07 12.02 2.11
C GLN A 27 -0.99 12.24 3.19
N THR A 28 -0.57 12.71 4.38
CA THR A 28 -1.38 12.64 5.61
C THR A 28 -1.60 14.04 6.18
N ALA A 29 -2.86 14.39 6.45
CA ALA A 29 -3.23 15.48 7.34
C ALA A 29 -3.64 14.89 8.70
N VAL A 30 -3.05 15.40 9.78
CA VAL A 30 -3.43 15.00 11.15
C VAL A 30 -4.42 16.02 11.68
N ILE A 31 -5.65 15.58 11.93
CA ILE A 31 -6.74 16.37 12.48
C ILE A 31 -6.96 15.90 13.93
N SER A 32 -6.27 16.49 14.92
CA SER A 32 -6.46 16.13 16.33
C SER A 32 -7.58 16.93 17.01
N GLY A 33 -8.41 16.26 17.81
CA GLY A 33 -9.34 16.85 18.79
C GLY A 33 -9.23 16.15 20.15
N ILE A 34 -9.67 16.81 21.23
CA ILE A 34 -9.67 16.32 22.62
C ILE A 34 -11.00 15.60 22.91
N ASP A 35 -10.97 14.37 23.43
CA ASP A 35 -12.21 13.69 23.87
C ASP A 35 -12.61 14.08 25.30
N LYS A 36 -13.82 13.67 25.74
CA LYS A 36 -14.33 13.93 27.12
C LYS A 36 -13.42 13.35 28.23
N LEU A 37 -12.49 12.46 27.90
CA LEU A 37 -11.51 11.85 28.81
C LEU A 37 -10.12 12.49 28.71
N HIS A 38 -9.98 13.66 28.06
CA HIS A 38 -8.72 14.36 27.83
C HIS A 38 -7.68 13.56 27.01
N LYS A 39 -8.11 12.52 26.29
CA LYS A 39 -7.25 11.79 25.36
C LYS A 39 -7.36 12.41 23.97
N ARG A 40 -6.24 12.91 23.44
CA ARG A 40 -6.16 13.34 22.04
C ARG A 40 -6.25 12.09 21.17
N THR A 41 -7.38 11.88 20.50
CA THR A 41 -7.45 10.88 19.43
C THR A 41 -7.35 11.61 18.09
N PRO A 42 -6.23 11.47 17.36
CA PRO A 42 -6.10 12.06 16.04
C PRO A 42 -7.04 11.37 15.06
N VAL A 43 -7.74 12.16 14.25
CA VAL A 43 -8.27 11.72 12.97
C VAL A 43 -7.18 11.94 11.94
N LEU A 44 -6.82 10.91 11.19
CA LEU A 44 -5.86 11.02 10.10
C LEU A 44 -6.63 11.07 8.79
N VAL A 45 -6.38 12.07 7.96
CA VAL A 45 -6.94 12.15 6.61
C VAL A 45 -5.82 11.91 5.63
N THR A 46 -5.88 10.78 4.93
CA THR A 46 -4.74 10.27 4.17
C THR A 46 -5.14 10.00 2.73
N ARG A 47 -4.33 10.43 1.75
CA ARG A 47 -4.50 10.02 0.34
C ARG A 47 -3.76 8.73 0.08
N TRP A 48 -4.46 7.70 -0.38
CA TRP A 48 -3.79 6.48 -0.81
C TRP A 48 -2.83 6.77 -1.96
N ASN A 49 -1.57 6.34 -1.80
CA ASN A 49 -0.60 6.32 -2.88
C ASN A 49 -0.33 4.86 -3.25
N PRO A 50 -0.63 4.45 -4.50
CA PRO A 50 -0.37 3.09 -4.93
C PRO A 50 1.12 2.74 -5.00
N THR A 51 2.03 3.73 -5.07
CA THR A 51 3.46 3.46 -4.98
C THR A 51 3.83 3.15 -3.54
N PHE A 52 4.28 1.92 -3.30
CA PHE A 52 4.49 1.39 -1.96
C PHE A 52 5.69 2.01 -1.21
N ASP A 53 6.51 2.82 -1.88
CA ASP A 53 7.79 3.23 -1.31
C ASP A 53 7.73 4.54 -0.50
N ALA A 54 7.43 4.40 0.79
CA ALA A 54 7.58 5.46 1.78
C ALA A 54 9.05 5.94 1.94
N ARG A 55 10.05 5.25 1.36
CA ARG A 55 11.46 5.71 1.38
C ARG A 55 11.70 6.93 0.50
N TYR A 56 10.82 7.20 -0.48
CA TYR A 56 11.03 8.25 -1.47
C TYR A 56 9.99 9.38 -1.45
N GLN A 57 8.91 9.24 -0.68
CA GLN A 57 7.94 10.31 -0.53
C GLN A 57 7.67 10.60 0.94
N PRO A 58 8.18 11.74 1.48
CA PRO A 58 7.82 12.16 2.82
C PRO A 58 6.31 12.40 2.88
N ALA A 59 5.70 12.07 4.03
CA ALA A 59 4.32 12.43 4.29
C ALA A 59 4.17 13.96 4.16
N SER A 60 3.42 14.42 3.16
CA SER A 60 3.10 15.83 2.98
C SER A 60 1.70 16.12 3.50
N THR A 61 1.54 17.24 4.20
CA THR A 61 0.21 17.75 4.55
C THR A 61 -0.52 18.12 3.26
N ILE A 62 -1.69 17.50 3.02
CA ILE A 62 -2.49 17.71 1.82
C ILE A 62 -3.55 18.80 1.97
N ALA A 63 -3.95 19.09 3.21
CA ALA A 63 -5.00 20.03 3.52
C ALA A 63 -4.91 20.45 4.99
N HIS A 64 -5.36 21.67 5.28
CA HIS A 64 -5.55 22.17 6.63
C HIS A 64 -7.03 22.14 6.96
N ALA A 65 -7.38 21.59 8.13
CA ALA A 65 -8.74 21.59 8.63
C ALA A 65 -9.04 22.90 9.39
N HIS A 66 -10.21 23.48 9.14
CA HIS A 66 -10.76 24.56 9.95
C HIS A 66 -11.66 23.96 11.03
N TYR A 67 -11.27 24.10 12.30
CA TYR A 67 -11.99 23.51 13.41
C TYR A 67 -13.11 24.41 13.91
N GLN A 68 -14.30 23.83 14.08
CA GLN A 68 -15.35 24.43 14.88
C GLN A 68 -15.32 23.90 16.30
N ASN A 69 -15.08 22.59 16.49
CA ASN A 69 -14.84 21.94 17.79
C ASN A 69 -14.18 20.55 17.63
N ASP A 70 -14.01 19.80 18.72
CA ASP A 70 -13.35 18.48 18.74
C ASP A 70 -14.04 17.36 17.94
N SER A 71 -15.30 17.58 17.53
CA SER A 71 -16.11 16.66 16.74
C SER A 71 -16.53 17.23 15.39
N VAL A 72 -16.22 18.49 15.09
CA VAL A 72 -16.66 19.16 13.86
C VAL A 72 -15.51 19.96 13.25
N PHE A 73 -15.19 19.64 12.01
CA PHE A 73 -14.21 20.37 11.22
C PHE A 73 -14.66 20.49 9.76
N THR A 74 -14.14 21.51 9.09
CA THR A 74 -14.27 21.67 7.64
C THR A 74 -12.92 21.44 6.98
N LEU A 75 -12.90 20.69 5.88
CA LEU A 75 -11.70 20.37 5.13
C LEU A 75 -11.92 20.65 3.65
N VAL A 76 -10.97 21.37 3.05
CA VAL A 76 -10.88 21.54 1.59
C VAL A 76 -9.65 20.77 1.11
N ILE A 77 -9.88 19.78 0.26
CA ILE A 77 -8.80 18.94 -0.26
C ILE A 77 -8.48 19.42 -1.68
N PRO A 78 -7.32 20.08 -1.89
CA PRO A 78 -6.95 20.61 -3.20
C PRO A 78 -6.67 19.46 -4.16
N ALA A 79 -7.56 19.24 -5.12
CA ALA A 79 -7.44 18.18 -6.11
C ALA A 79 -7.85 18.74 -7.48
N THR A 80 -7.09 18.41 -8.51
CA THR A 80 -7.39 18.78 -9.90
C THR A 80 -8.24 17.73 -10.61
N ARG A 81 -8.40 16.56 -9.99
CA ARG A 81 -9.24 15.42 -10.40
C ARG A 81 -9.77 14.72 -9.14
N PRO A 82 -10.81 13.87 -9.24
CA PRO A 82 -11.27 13.08 -8.10
C PRO A 82 -10.12 12.32 -7.44
N VAL A 83 -10.08 12.30 -6.11
CA VAL A 83 -9.05 11.58 -5.34
C VAL A 83 -9.67 10.77 -4.21
N SER A 84 -9.17 9.56 -4.00
CA SER A 84 -9.55 8.75 -2.85
C SER A 84 -8.85 9.25 -1.58
N VAL A 85 -9.63 9.37 -0.51
CA VAL A 85 -9.18 9.85 0.79
C VAL A 85 -9.73 8.93 1.88
N ASP A 86 -8.84 8.52 2.78
CA ASP A 86 -9.18 7.71 3.94
C ASP A 86 -9.19 8.58 5.20
N PHE A 87 -10.34 8.65 5.87
CA PHE A 87 -10.51 9.22 7.20
C PHE A 87 -10.32 8.10 8.24
N GLN A 88 -9.21 8.12 8.95
CA GLN A 88 -8.82 7.06 9.88
C GLN A 88 -8.98 7.51 11.34
N MET A 89 -9.48 6.60 12.18
CA MET A 89 -9.43 6.70 13.64
C MET A 89 -8.60 5.54 14.19
N PRO A 90 -7.26 5.71 14.36
CA PRO A 90 -6.37 4.63 14.76
C PRO A 90 -6.80 3.95 16.06
N SER A 91 -7.36 4.69 17.02
CA SER A 91 -7.83 4.14 18.29
C SER A 91 -8.98 3.14 18.17
N ARG A 92 -9.72 3.16 17.04
CA ARG A 92 -10.86 2.25 16.78
C ARG A 92 -10.57 1.25 15.67
N GLY A 93 -9.38 1.28 15.07
CA GLY A 93 -9.07 0.47 13.88
C GLY A 93 -10.01 0.76 12.69
N PHE A 94 -10.59 1.96 12.65
CA PHE A 94 -11.64 2.32 11.71
C PHE A 94 -11.10 3.25 10.61
N ALA A 95 -11.50 3.02 9.35
CA ALA A 95 -11.20 3.87 8.22
C ALA A 95 -12.46 4.07 7.35
N HIS A 96 -12.86 5.32 7.13
CA HIS A 96 -13.90 5.69 6.17
C HIS A 96 -13.22 6.16 4.90
N LYS A 97 -13.46 5.45 3.80
CA LYS A 97 -12.94 5.81 2.49
C LYS A 97 -13.95 6.68 1.78
N SER A 98 -13.48 7.65 1.02
CA SER A 98 -14.33 8.50 0.20
C SER A 98 -13.60 8.99 -1.03
N TRP A 99 -14.36 9.19 -2.10
CA TRP A 99 -13.90 9.94 -3.26
C TRP A 99 -14.25 11.40 -3.11
N VAL A 100 -13.20 12.23 -3.11
CA VAL A 100 -13.32 13.67 -2.98
C VAL A 100 -13.23 14.29 -4.37
N SER A 101 -14.28 14.99 -4.79
CA SER A 101 -14.27 15.69 -6.07
C SER A 101 -13.41 16.97 -5.97
N PRO A 102 -12.85 17.44 -7.10
CA PRO A 102 -12.09 18.68 -7.15
C PRO A 102 -12.84 19.85 -6.49
N ASN A 103 -12.17 20.52 -5.54
CA ASN A 103 -12.66 21.71 -4.84
C ASN A 103 -13.87 21.51 -3.92
N ASP A 104 -14.28 20.27 -3.64
CA ASP A 104 -15.32 20.03 -2.63
C ASP A 104 -14.85 20.54 -1.24
N SER A 105 -15.74 21.26 -0.56
CA SER A 105 -15.56 21.68 0.83
C SER A 105 -16.38 20.77 1.74
N LEU A 106 -15.70 19.92 2.49
CA LEU A 106 -16.33 18.88 3.30
C LEU A 106 -16.47 19.34 4.74
N ARG A 107 -17.72 19.53 5.20
CA ARG A 107 -17.99 19.62 6.63
C ARG A 107 -18.15 18.20 7.17
N VAL A 108 -17.24 17.83 8.06
CA VAL A 108 -17.17 16.50 8.69
C VAL A 108 -17.57 16.61 10.15
N GLU A 109 -18.49 15.76 10.55
CA GLU A 109 -18.95 15.59 11.92
C GLU A 109 -18.64 14.18 12.42
N ILE A 110 -18.14 14.10 13.64
CA ILE A 110 -17.66 12.88 14.26
C ILE A 110 -18.57 12.48 15.42
N ASP A 111 -19.32 11.38 15.24
CA ASP A 111 -19.96 10.66 16.33
C ASP A 111 -19.07 9.50 16.78
N ARG A 112 -18.40 9.68 17.92
CA ARG A 112 -17.46 8.69 18.47
C ARG A 112 -18.15 7.42 18.98
N ASN A 113 -19.47 7.42 19.13
CA ASN A 113 -20.25 6.28 19.63
C ASN A 113 -20.85 5.44 18.50
N ALA A 114 -20.96 5.97 17.29
CA ALA A 114 -21.47 5.23 16.15
C ALA A 114 -20.47 4.18 15.65
N ASP A 115 -20.96 3.08 15.06
CA ASP A 115 -20.11 2.09 14.37
C ASP A 115 -19.38 2.72 13.17
N TYR A 116 -20.06 3.65 12.49
CA TYR A 116 -19.53 4.44 11.38
C TYR A 116 -19.50 5.92 11.76
N PRO A 117 -18.38 6.42 12.32
CA PRO A 117 -18.34 7.66 13.09
C PRO A 117 -18.31 8.96 12.27
N PHE A 118 -18.05 8.92 10.95
CA PHE A 118 -17.96 10.13 10.14
C PHE A 118 -19.27 10.42 9.41
N TYR A 119 -19.72 11.66 9.51
CA TYR A 119 -20.91 12.20 8.86
C TYR A 119 -20.49 13.41 8.03
N PHE A 120 -20.93 13.43 6.78
CA PHE A 120 -20.54 14.46 5.82
C PHE A 120 -21.73 15.34 5.47
N SER A 121 -21.48 16.64 5.34
CA SER A 121 -22.49 17.64 4.97
C SER A 121 -21.85 18.71 4.08
N GLY A 122 -22.69 19.39 3.30
CA GLY A 122 -22.26 20.36 2.29
C GLY A 122 -22.58 19.88 0.88
N GLU A 123 -21.89 20.46 -0.10
CA GLU A 123 -22.01 20.03 -1.49
C GLU A 123 -21.57 18.58 -1.63
N HIS A 124 -22.31 17.83 -2.44
CA HIS A 124 -22.04 16.43 -2.72
C HIS A 124 -21.98 15.49 -1.51
N ALA A 125 -22.61 15.85 -0.38
CA ALA A 125 -22.63 15.05 0.85
C ALA A 125 -23.04 13.57 0.64
N PHE A 126 -23.90 13.30 -0.35
CA PHE A 126 -24.27 11.94 -0.73
C PHE A 126 -23.06 11.06 -1.09
N HIS A 127 -22.09 11.60 -1.87
CA HIS A 127 -20.89 10.87 -2.29
C HIS A 127 -20.12 10.28 -1.12
N TYR A 128 -20.04 11.02 -0.03
CA TYR A 128 -19.24 10.65 1.14
C TYR A 128 -20.03 9.70 2.06
N ASN A 129 -21.32 9.98 2.25
CA ASN A 129 -22.14 9.17 3.15
C ASN A 129 -22.50 7.80 2.57
N VAL A 130 -22.49 7.61 1.25
CA VAL A 130 -22.78 6.32 0.58
C VAL A 130 -21.82 5.21 1.02
N TYR A 131 -20.56 5.52 1.32
CA TYR A 131 -19.55 4.56 1.78
C TYR A 131 -19.90 3.93 3.14
N ARG A 132 -20.76 4.59 3.94
CA ARG A 132 -21.28 3.99 5.19
C ARG A 132 -22.25 2.87 4.89
N GLN A 133 -23.13 3.06 3.90
CA GLN A 133 -24.05 2.01 3.44
C GLN A 133 -23.26 0.86 2.82
N LEU A 134 -22.29 1.17 1.96
CA LEU A 134 -21.39 0.16 1.39
C LEU A 134 -20.71 -0.68 2.48
N LYS A 135 -20.19 -0.03 3.51
CA LYS A 135 -19.52 -0.74 4.61
C LYS A 135 -20.47 -1.70 5.35
N SER A 136 -21.74 -1.32 5.53
CA SER A 136 -22.73 -2.23 6.12
C SER A 136 -23.00 -3.46 5.24
N TRP A 137 -23.03 -3.30 3.91
CA TRP A 137 -23.17 -4.41 2.98
C TRP A 137 -21.92 -5.30 2.93
N GLU A 138 -20.73 -4.70 3.09
CA GLU A 138 -19.50 -5.46 3.25
C GLU A 138 -19.52 -6.32 4.51
N ASP A 139 -19.94 -5.75 5.64
CA ASP A 139 -19.99 -6.47 6.91
C ASP A 139 -21.00 -7.64 6.84
N ASP A 140 -22.14 -7.45 6.16
CA ASP A 140 -23.06 -8.55 5.81
C ASP A 140 -22.37 -9.62 4.95
N LEU A 141 -21.72 -9.23 3.84
CA LEU A 141 -20.98 -10.15 2.97
C LEU A 141 -19.93 -10.97 3.74
N TYR A 142 -19.11 -10.33 4.57
CA TYR A 142 -18.06 -11.00 5.33
C TYR A 142 -18.60 -11.89 6.46
N SER A 143 -19.85 -11.67 6.90
CA SER A 143 -20.53 -12.53 7.87
C SER A 143 -21.11 -13.81 7.26
N LYS A 144 -21.32 -13.85 5.93
CA LYS A 144 -21.90 -15.01 5.23
C LYS A 144 -20.93 -16.18 5.14
N ASP A 145 -21.48 -17.38 5.23
CA ASP A 145 -20.74 -18.62 4.99
C ASP A 145 -20.55 -18.87 3.49
N ILE A 146 -19.57 -18.18 2.91
CA ILE A 146 -19.26 -18.26 1.48
C ILE A 146 -18.22 -19.35 1.23
N GLN A 147 -18.67 -20.47 0.65
CA GLN A 147 -17.84 -21.66 0.38
C GLN A 147 -17.62 -21.93 -1.11
N THR A 148 -18.49 -21.45 -1.99
CA THR A 148 -18.37 -21.62 -3.44
C THR A 148 -18.19 -20.29 -4.18
N PHE A 149 -17.69 -20.35 -5.41
CA PHE A 149 -17.62 -19.18 -6.28
C PHE A 149 -19.02 -18.65 -6.62
N GLY A 150 -20.01 -19.55 -6.77
CA GLY A 150 -21.40 -19.18 -7.05
C GLY A 150 -22.03 -18.36 -5.92
N ASP A 151 -21.82 -18.75 -4.66
CA ASP A 151 -22.31 -18.00 -3.49
C ASP A 151 -21.71 -16.60 -3.45
N PHE A 152 -20.38 -16.52 -3.66
CA PHE A 152 -19.66 -15.26 -3.68
C PHE A 152 -20.17 -14.33 -4.78
N LYS A 153 -20.30 -14.85 -6.01
CA LYS A 153 -20.78 -14.09 -7.16
C LYS A 153 -22.20 -13.58 -6.93
N SER A 154 -23.09 -14.42 -6.39
CA SER A 154 -24.48 -14.04 -6.10
C SER A 154 -24.56 -12.95 -5.02
N ALA A 155 -23.75 -13.06 -3.96
CA ALA A 155 -23.71 -12.05 -2.90
C ALA A 155 -23.24 -10.68 -3.44
N TYR A 156 -22.22 -10.68 -4.30
CA TYR A 156 -21.71 -9.46 -4.91
C TYR A 156 -22.65 -8.84 -5.96
N GLN A 157 -23.38 -9.67 -6.72
CA GLN A 157 -24.46 -9.19 -7.58
C GLN A 157 -25.55 -8.47 -6.76
N GLY A 158 -25.87 -8.99 -5.56
CA GLY A 158 -26.77 -8.33 -4.62
C GLY A 158 -26.28 -6.93 -4.20
N ILE A 159 -24.97 -6.79 -3.92
CA ILE A 159 -24.35 -5.48 -3.64
C ILE A 159 -24.47 -4.55 -4.86
N GLY A 160 -24.19 -5.06 -6.07
CA GLY A 160 -24.33 -4.30 -7.31
C GLY A 160 -25.76 -3.76 -7.52
N HIS A 161 -26.77 -4.60 -7.35
CA HIS A 161 -28.17 -4.18 -7.44
C HIS A 161 -28.56 -3.15 -6.37
N ALA A 162 -28.03 -3.28 -5.15
CA ALA A 162 -28.25 -2.29 -4.09
C ALA A 162 -27.59 -0.95 -4.42
N VAL A 163 -26.38 -0.97 -5.00
CA VAL A 163 -25.68 0.23 -5.49
C VAL A 163 -26.47 0.89 -6.62
N ASP A 164 -26.93 0.13 -7.61
CA ASP A 164 -27.74 0.67 -8.71
C ASP A 164 -29.02 1.33 -8.19
N SER A 165 -29.76 0.65 -7.32
CA SER A 165 -30.98 1.18 -6.71
C SER A 165 -30.72 2.46 -5.90
N LEU A 166 -29.59 2.52 -5.18
CA LEU A 166 -29.19 3.67 -4.39
C LEU A 166 -28.83 4.88 -5.27
N LEU A 167 -28.11 4.64 -6.38
CA LEU A 167 -27.73 5.69 -7.33
C LEU A 167 -28.95 6.18 -8.14
N GLU A 168 -29.86 5.29 -8.54
CA GLU A 168 -31.13 5.66 -9.20
C GLU A 168 -32.01 6.53 -8.29
N GLY A 169 -32.12 6.18 -7.01
CA GLY A 169 -32.82 7.00 -6.02
C GLY A 169 -32.20 8.39 -5.83
N ALA A 170 -30.89 8.52 -6.09
CA ALA A 170 -30.15 9.77 -6.01
C ALA A 170 -30.03 10.51 -7.36
N ALA A 171 -30.59 9.96 -8.46
CA ALA A 171 -30.41 10.53 -9.81
C ALA A 171 -31.06 11.92 -9.99
N GLY A 172 -31.95 12.33 -9.09
CA GLY A 172 -32.53 13.68 -9.02
C GLY A 172 -31.90 14.59 -7.97
N ASP A 173 -30.90 14.12 -7.22
CA ASP A 173 -30.20 14.92 -6.22
C ASP A 173 -29.26 15.89 -6.95
N PRO A 174 -29.45 17.22 -6.84
CA PRO A 174 -28.53 18.20 -7.42
C PRO A 174 -27.11 18.10 -6.84
N MET A 175 -26.92 17.34 -5.76
CA MET A 175 -25.65 17.05 -5.09
C MET A 175 -25.03 15.72 -5.56
N LEU A 176 -25.49 15.09 -6.64
CA LEU A 176 -24.75 14.00 -7.28
C LEU A 176 -23.91 14.58 -8.44
N SER A 177 -22.59 14.44 -8.39
CA SER A 177 -21.75 14.86 -9.53
C SER A 177 -21.94 13.89 -10.70
N ALA A 178 -21.87 14.43 -11.91
CA ALA A 178 -22.07 13.67 -13.14
C ALA A 178 -21.12 12.47 -13.27
N SER A 179 -19.93 12.52 -12.67
CA SER A 179 -18.92 11.46 -12.74
C SER A 179 -18.94 10.50 -11.54
N PHE A 180 -19.65 10.81 -10.45
CA PHE A 180 -19.56 10.01 -9.23
C PHE A 180 -20.13 8.60 -9.41
N ALA A 181 -21.28 8.48 -10.08
CA ALA A 181 -21.93 7.19 -10.26
C ALA A 181 -21.02 6.19 -10.99
N ASP A 182 -20.35 6.61 -12.06
CA ASP A 182 -19.44 5.76 -12.83
C ASP A 182 -18.21 5.37 -12.02
N VAL A 183 -17.57 6.35 -11.36
CA VAL A 183 -16.44 6.14 -10.44
C VAL A 183 -16.79 5.14 -9.35
N PHE A 184 -17.96 5.29 -8.72
CA PHE A 184 -18.40 4.43 -7.64
C PHE A 184 -18.67 3.01 -8.14
N LYS A 185 -19.37 2.84 -9.27
CA LYS A 185 -19.65 1.51 -9.86
C LYS A 185 -18.36 0.77 -10.21
N GLU A 186 -17.39 1.45 -10.82
CA GLU A 186 -16.11 0.84 -11.17
C GLU A 186 -15.26 0.51 -9.93
N GLU A 187 -15.35 1.30 -8.86
CA GLU A 187 -14.73 0.93 -7.58
C GLU A 187 -15.34 -0.34 -6.97
N ILE A 188 -16.67 -0.49 -7.01
CA ILE A 188 -17.35 -1.71 -6.56
C ILE A 188 -16.89 -2.92 -7.37
N LYS A 189 -16.73 -2.77 -8.68
CA LYS A 189 -16.20 -3.81 -9.56
C LYS A 189 -14.75 -4.18 -9.25
N ALA A 190 -13.89 -3.21 -9.03
CA ALA A 190 -12.52 -3.50 -8.64
C ALA A 190 -12.42 -4.14 -7.25
N LYS A 191 -13.29 -3.73 -6.34
CA LYS A 191 -13.44 -4.37 -5.03
C LYS A 191 -13.92 -5.82 -5.14
N TYR A 192 -14.87 -6.12 -6.03
CA TYR A 192 -15.30 -7.48 -6.34
C TYR A 192 -14.10 -8.37 -6.70
N ILE A 193 -13.25 -7.90 -7.62
CA ILE A 193 -12.03 -8.63 -8.03
C ILE A 193 -11.07 -8.80 -6.85
N ALA A 194 -10.83 -7.75 -6.06
CA ALA A 194 -9.93 -7.78 -4.92
C ALA A 194 -10.41 -8.76 -3.83
N ASP A 195 -11.71 -8.75 -3.51
CA ASP A 195 -12.29 -9.66 -2.52
C ASP A 195 -12.39 -11.10 -3.03
N LEU A 196 -12.62 -11.30 -4.33
CA LEU A 196 -12.66 -12.64 -4.91
C LEU A 196 -11.36 -13.39 -4.61
N THR A 197 -10.22 -12.73 -4.74
CA THR A 197 -8.92 -13.30 -4.39
C THR A 197 -8.76 -13.59 -2.90
N ASN A 198 -9.34 -12.75 -2.02
CA ASN A 198 -9.31 -13.00 -0.58
C ASN A 198 -10.11 -14.26 -0.19
N PHE A 199 -11.27 -14.45 -0.82
CA PHE A 199 -12.16 -15.58 -0.57
C PHE A 199 -11.74 -16.86 -1.29
N MET A 200 -11.00 -16.76 -2.40
CA MET A 200 -10.63 -17.90 -3.23
C MET A 200 -9.97 -19.04 -2.45
N ARG A 201 -9.23 -18.73 -1.37
CA ARG A 201 -8.61 -19.76 -0.50
C ARG A 201 -9.63 -20.72 0.13
N LYS A 202 -10.88 -20.28 0.31
CA LYS A 202 -11.97 -21.06 0.90
C LYS A 202 -12.63 -21.99 -0.11
N PHE A 203 -12.50 -21.69 -1.39
CA PHE A 203 -13.18 -22.41 -2.46
C PHE A 203 -12.49 -23.74 -2.79
N GLY A 204 -13.28 -24.70 -3.28
CA GLY A 204 -12.75 -25.92 -3.90
C GLY A 204 -12.00 -25.62 -5.21
N LYS A 205 -11.12 -26.52 -5.66
CA LYS A 205 -10.26 -26.30 -6.85
C LYS A 205 -11.01 -25.90 -8.12
N GLN A 206 -12.19 -26.49 -8.35
CA GLN A 206 -13.03 -26.14 -9.50
C GLN A 206 -13.50 -24.68 -9.41
N ASP A 207 -14.03 -24.28 -8.26
CA ASP A 207 -14.46 -22.90 -8.00
C ASP A 207 -13.31 -21.90 -8.03
N GLN A 208 -12.11 -22.28 -7.59
CA GLN A 208 -10.91 -21.45 -7.74
C GLN A 208 -10.58 -21.19 -9.22
N SER A 209 -10.72 -22.20 -10.08
CA SER A 209 -10.50 -22.05 -11.52
C SER A 209 -11.54 -21.11 -12.14
N LEU A 210 -12.81 -21.26 -11.78
CA LEU A 210 -13.89 -20.37 -12.24
C LEU A 210 -13.68 -18.93 -11.76
N ALA A 211 -13.32 -18.75 -10.49
CA ALA A 211 -12.97 -17.45 -9.93
C ALA A 211 -11.82 -16.79 -10.68
N MET A 212 -10.77 -17.55 -11.02
CA MET A 212 -9.65 -17.04 -11.82
C MET A 212 -10.07 -16.67 -13.26
N GLN A 213 -11.02 -17.38 -13.87
CA GLN A 213 -11.56 -17.00 -15.18
C GLN A 213 -12.36 -15.68 -15.09
N GLU A 214 -13.22 -15.54 -14.07
CA GLU A 214 -13.97 -14.31 -13.83
C GLU A 214 -13.05 -13.12 -13.61
N ILE A 215 -12.01 -13.26 -12.77
CA ILE A 215 -11.03 -12.19 -12.56
C ILE A 215 -10.41 -11.74 -13.88
N ARG A 216 -10.01 -12.67 -14.75
CA ARG A 216 -9.41 -12.33 -16.05
C ARG A 216 -10.38 -11.56 -16.95
N LEU A 217 -11.65 -11.96 -16.97
CA LEU A 217 -12.68 -11.29 -17.76
C LEU A 217 -12.97 -9.87 -17.24
N GLN A 218 -13.09 -9.71 -15.92
CA GLN A 218 -13.53 -8.46 -15.32
C GLN A 218 -12.40 -7.42 -15.21
N HIS A 219 -11.14 -7.84 -15.05
CA HIS A 219 -10.08 -6.88 -14.76
C HIS A 219 -9.64 -6.05 -15.97
N VAL A 220 -9.78 -6.56 -17.20
CA VAL A 220 -9.51 -5.77 -18.42
C VAL A 220 -10.56 -4.68 -18.63
N GLU A 221 -11.69 -4.76 -17.92
CA GLU A 221 -12.72 -3.74 -17.95
C GLU A 221 -12.51 -2.64 -16.88
N LEU A 222 -11.38 -2.65 -16.14
CA LEU A 222 -10.97 -1.56 -15.25
C LEU A 222 -10.09 -0.58 -16.04
N ALA A 223 -10.66 0.57 -16.41
CA ALA A 223 -10.06 1.48 -17.39
C ALA A 223 -9.97 2.95 -16.93
N ASN A 224 -10.53 3.29 -15.77
CA ASN A 224 -10.53 4.66 -15.27
C ASN A 224 -9.27 4.97 -14.43
N ASP A 225 -8.35 5.74 -15.00
CA ASP A 225 -7.07 6.05 -14.37
C ASP A 225 -7.15 7.11 -13.25
N ASP A 226 -8.29 7.78 -13.09
CA ASP A 226 -8.59 8.58 -11.90
C ASP A 226 -8.69 7.68 -10.65
N LEU A 227 -9.14 6.44 -10.85
CA LEU A 227 -9.26 5.44 -9.79
C LEU A 227 -7.91 4.88 -9.31
N LEU A 228 -6.77 5.26 -9.92
CA LEU A 228 -5.43 4.85 -9.43
C LEU A 228 -5.09 5.36 -8.03
N SER A 229 -5.87 6.30 -7.49
CA SER A 229 -5.78 6.67 -6.07
C SER A 229 -6.67 5.81 -5.16
N SER A 230 -7.55 4.94 -5.66
CA SER A 230 -8.26 3.97 -4.82
C SER A 230 -7.41 2.73 -4.57
N ARG A 231 -7.36 2.34 -3.29
CA ARG A 231 -6.77 1.08 -2.87
C ARG A 231 -7.50 -0.12 -3.49
N PHE A 232 -8.82 -0.10 -3.57
CA PHE A 232 -9.57 -1.25 -4.10
C PHE A 232 -9.37 -1.37 -5.61
N PHE A 233 -9.34 -0.25 -6.32
CA PHE A 233 -9.02 -0.22 -7.74
C PHE A 233 -7.63 -0.77 -8.04
N THR A 234 -6.61 -0.25 -7.36
CA THR A 234 -5.23 -0.67 -7.54
C THR A 234 -4.98 -2.12 -7.12
N LEU A 235 -5.70 -2.62 -6.10
CA LEU A 235 -5.70 -4.05 -5.76
C LEU A 235 -6.38 -4.89 -6.84
N GLY A 236 -7.56 -4.51 -7.31
CA GLY A 236 -8.28 -5.20 -8.40
C GLY A 236 -7.44 -5.30 -9.68
N LEU A 237 -6.64 -4.27 -9.96
CA LEU A 237 -5.69 -4.22 -11.07
C LEU A 237 -4.46 -5.12 -10.89
N THR A 238 -3.88 -5.20 -9.70
CA THR A 238 -2.58 -5.89 -9.45
C THR A 238 -2.70 -7.36 -9.07
N VAL A 239 -3.78 -7.71 -8.39
CA VAL A 239 -4.13 -9.08 -8.00
C VAL A 239 -4.16 -10.09 -9.17
N PRO A 240 -4.67 -9.77 -10.38
CA PRO A 240 -4.67 -10.68 -11.53
C PRO A 240 -3.30 -10.88 -12.21
N LEU A 241 -2.27 -10.10 -11.86
CA LEU A 241 -0.96 -10.10 -12.53
C LEU A 241 0.03 -11.17 -12.03
N PRO A 242 -0.45 -12.34 -11.63
CA PRO A 242 0.08 -13.54 -12.23
C PRO A 242 -1.00 -14.13 -13.12
N VAL A 243 -0.76 -14.19 -14.44
CA VAL A 243 -1.58 -14.91 -15.43
C VAL A 243 -1.55 -16.42 -15.13
N GLY A 244 -2.10 -16.84 -13.99
CA GLY A 244 -1.95 -18.18 -13.43
C GLY A 244 -0.49 -18.58 -13.14
N LYS A 245 -0.27 -19.31 -12.06
CA LYS A 245 1.01 -19.97 -11.83
C LYS A 245 1.14 -21.13 -12.82
N ASP A 246 1.93 -20.94 -13.87
CA ASP A 246 2.32 -22.03 -14.76
C ASP A 246 3.64 -22.62 -14.23
N SER A 247 3.58 -23.83 -13.70
CA SER A 247 4.75 -24.51 -13.14
C SER A 247 5.82 -24.86 -14.17
N SER A 248 5.53 -24.73 -15.47
CA SER A 248 6.49 -24.94 -16.54
C SER A 248 7.35 -23.71 -16.85
N LEU A 249 6.93 -22.51 -16.41
CA LEU A 249 7.65 -21.28 -16.66
C LEU A 249 8.66 -20.99 -15.54
N THR A 250 9.80 -20.42 -15.95
CA THR A 250 10.73 -19.75 -15.05
C THR A 250 10.14 -18.44 -14.51
N GLU A 251 10.73 -17.93 -13.43
CA GLU A 251 10.37 -16.63 -12.86
C GLU A 251 10.44 -15.49 -13.90
N MET A 252 11.45 -15.51 -14.77
CA MET A 252 11.64 -14.49 -15.80
C MET A 252 10.64 -14.63 -16.95
N GLU A 253 10.35 -15.85 -17.43
CA GLU A 253 9.30 -16.07 -18.44
C GLU A 253 7.92 -15.65 -17.91
N GLU A 254 7.64 -15.88 -16.61
CA GLU A 254 6.42 -15.38 -16.00
C GLU A 254 6.40 -13.85 -15.95
N PHE A 255 7.52 -13.20 -15.63
CA PHE A 255 7.62 -11.74 -15.61
C PHE A 255 7.36 -11.14 -16.99
N GLU A 256 8.04 -11.63 -18.03
CA GLU A 256 7.86 -11.16 -19.41
C GLU A 256 6.43 -11.41 -19.92
N ARG A 257 5.87 -12.58 -19.66
CA ARG A 257 4.47 -12.88 -20.01
C ARG A 257 3.48 -11.91 -19.36
N ASN A 258 3.70 -11.52 -18.10
CA ASN A 258 2.85 -10.53 -17.45
C ASN A 258 3.05 -9.13 -18.04
N ILE A 259 4.26 -8.76 -18.49
CA ILE A 259 4.51 -7.50 -19.18
C ILE A 259 3.74 -7.47 -20.51
N ASP A 260 3.86 -8.53 -21.32
CA ASP A 260 3.17 -8.63 -22.61
C ASP A 260 1.65 -8.53 -22.43
N TYR A 261 1.11 -9.22 -21.41
CA TYR A 261 -0.30 -9.14 -21.06
C TYR A 261 -0.72 -7.71 -20.68
N VAL A 262 0.09 -6.99 -19.89
CA VAL A 262 -0.19 -5.60 -19.53
C VAL A 262 -0.18 -4.70 -20.76
N ASP A 263 0.77 -4.91 -21.66
CA ASP A 263 0.91 -4.14 -22.89
C ASP A 263 -0.21 -4.41 -23.91
N GLU A 264 -0.78 -5.62 -23.92
CA GLU A 264 -1.89 -6.00 -24.80
C GLU A 264 -3.24 -5.45 -24.35
N HIS A 265 -3.46 -5.32 -23.04
CA HIS A 265 -4.80 -5.07 -22.49
C HIS A 265 -4.97 -3.73 -21.77
N PHE A 266 -3.88 -3.04 -21.43
CA PHE A 266 -3.96 -1.79 -20.68
C PHE A 266 -3.21 -0.67 -21.37
N GLU A 267 -3.72 0.54 -21.22
CA GLU A 267 -3.13 1.76 -21.75
C GLU A 267 -2.98 2.84 -20.66
N ASN A 268 -2.43 4.00 -21.06
CA ASN A 268 -2.35 5.20 -20.23
C ASN A 268 -1.68 4.96 -18.86
N ARG A 269 -2.08 5.73 -17.83
CA ARG A 269 -1.49 5.65 -16.49
C ARG A 269 -1.76 4.30 -15.80
N ILE A 270 -2.78 3.55 -16.22
CA ILE A 270 -3.05 2.19 -15.71
C ILE A 270 -1.96 1.24 -16.17
N ARG A 271 -1.62 1.23 -17.47
CA ARG A 271 -0.51 0.44 -18.02
C ARG A 271 0.79 0.73 -17.27
N GLU A 272 1.13 2.01 -17.12
CA GLU A 272 2.37 2.41 -16.44
C GLU A 272 2.39 1.98 -14.95
N PHE A 273 1.25 2.09 -14.26
CA PHE A 273 1.09 1.61 -12.89
C PHE A 273 1.28 0.08 -12.79
N LEU A 274 0.69 -0.69 -13.70
CA LEU A 274 0.78 -2.16 -13.73
C LEU A 274 2.22 -2.61 -14.02
N LEU A 275 2.89 -1.99 -14.98
CA LEU A 275 4.31 -2.25 -15.27
C LEU A 275 5.21 -1.93 -14.07
N GLY A 276 4.95 -0.80 -13.39
CA GLY A 276 5.62 -0.44 -12.13
C GLY A 276 5.42 -1.48 -11.04
N SER A 277 4.19 -1.99 -10.92
CA SER A 277 3.82 -3.04 -9.96
C SER A 277 4.54 -4.36 -10.23
N LEU A 278 4.64 -4.76 -11.49
CA LEU A 278 5.38 -5.95 -11.91
C LEU A 278 6.88 -5.82 -11.62
N ALA A 279 7.49 -4.70 -12.01
CA ALA A 279 8.90 -4.44 -11.73
C ALA A 279 9.21 -4.55 -10.23
N ALA A 280 8.36 -3.96 -9.38
CA ALA A 280 8.50 -4.04 -7.94
C ALA A 280 8.30 -5.47 -7.40
N LYS A 281 7.27 -6.19 -7.86
CA LYS A 281 7.01 -7.59 -7.48
C LYS A 281 8.22 -8.49 -7.77
N TYR A 282 8.73 -8.45 -8.99
CA TYR A 282 9.84 -9.30 -9.44
C TYR A 282 11.22 -8.82 -8.97
N SER A 283 11.32 -7.60 -8.43
CA SER A 283 12.55 -7.14 -7.76
C SER A 283 12.84 -7.90 -6.46
N GLY A 284 11.81 -8.51 -5.85
CA GLY A 284 11.91 -9.09 -4.52
C GLY A 284 11.86 -8.09 -3.37
N VAL A 285 11.58 -6.82 -3.63
CA VAL A 285 11.51 -5.76 -2.60
C VAL A 285 10.43 -6.03 -1.53
N PHE A 286 9.44 -6.87 -1.84
CA PHE A 286 8.36 -7.25 -0.91
C PHE A 286 8.56 -8.60 -0.22
N SER A 287 9.45 -9.45 -0.76
CA SER A 287 9.62 -10.84 -0.33
C SER A 287 10.98 -11.11 0.32
N ASP A 288 11.87 -10.13 0.31
CA ASP A 288 13.30 -10.24 0.65
C ASP A 288 14.01 -11.36 -0.14
N LYS A 289 13.43 -11.75 -1.29
CA LYS A 289 13.96 -12.76 -2.20
C LYS A 289 14.32 -12.08 -3.51
N PRO A 290 15.58 -11.65 -3.72
CA PRO A 290 16.01 -11.09 -4.99
C PRO A 290 15.68 -12.00 -6.17
N PRO A 291 15.55 -11.42 -7.38
CA PRO A 291 15.40 -12.19 -8.60
C PRO A 291 16.60 -13.12 -8.77
N THR A 292 16.31 -14.36 -9.15
CA THR A 292 17.33 -15.39 -9.43
C THR A 292 18.22 -14.99 -10.62
N HIS A 293 17.66 -14.26 -11.60
CA HIS A 293 18.33 -13.80 -12.81
C HIS A 293 18.52 -12.27 -12.82
N LYS A 294 19.34 -11.73 -11.91
CA LYS A 294 19.55 -10.27 -11.72
C LYS A 294 19.83 -9.49 -13.01
N LEU A 295 20.71 -9.98 -13.89
CA LEU A 295 21.08 -9.26 -15.12
C LEU A 295 19.90 -9.14 -16.09
N GLU A 296 19.13 -10.21 -16.24
CA GLU A 296 17.97 -10.29 -17.11
C GLU A 296 16.85 -9.40 -16.57
N TYR A 297 16.53 -9.51 -15.27
CA TYR A 297 15.63 -8.61 -14.56
C TYR A 297 16.02 -7.14 -14.78
N THR A 298 17.31 -6.82 -14.64
CA THR A 298 17.81 -5.45 -14.82
C THR A 298 17.57 -4.95 -16.24
N SER A 299 17.85 -5.78 -17.26
CA SER A 299 17.63 -5.44 -18.67
C SER A 299 16.15 -5.18 -18.97
N VAL A 300 15.27 -6.11 -18.57
CA VAL A 300 13.82 -6.01 -18.78
C VAL A 300 13.25 -4.79 -18.04
N THR A 301 13.65 -4.57 -16.80
CA THR A 301 13.16 -3.45 -15.99
C THR A 301 13.68 -2.09 -16.49
N GLN A 302 14.88 -2.04 -17.07
CA GLN A 302 15.39 -0.84 -17.75
C GLN A 302 14.55 -0.49 -18.99
N LYS A 303 14.09 -1.50 -19.75
CA LYS A 303 13.17 -1.33 -20.88
C LYS A 303 11.82 -0.81 -20.40
N ILE A 304 11.27 -1.34 -19.30
CA ILE A 304 10.05 -0.79 -18.69
C ILE A 304 10.25 0.70 -18.33
N ALA A 305 11.36 1.03 -17.67
CA ALA A 305 11.63 2.40 -17.23
C ALA A 305 11.75 3.41 -18.39
N SER A 306 12.14 2.98 -19.60
CA SER A 306 12.20 3.84 -20.78
C SER A 306 10.83 4.07 -21.44
N GLN A 307 9.86 3.20 -21.18
CA GLN A 307 8.50 3.28 -21.71
C GLN A 307 7.53 4.07 -20.81
N ILE A 308 7.87 4.25 -19.53
CA ILE A 308 7.02 4.98 -18.56
C ILE A 308 7.27 6.50 -18.65
N THR A 309 6.18 7.25 -18.78
CA THR A 309 6.17 8.71 -18.84
C THR A 309 5.77 9.36 -17.52
N ASP A 310 4.86 8.76 -16.73
CA ASP A 310 4.49 9.24 -15.41
C ASP A 310 5.70 9.18 -14.48
N THR A 311 6.07 10.34 -13.95
CA THR A 311 7.29 10.47 -13.15
C THR A 311 7.21 9.64 -11.87
N VAL A 312 6.02 9.48 -11.29
CA VAL A 312 5.83 8.70 -10.05
C VAL A 312 6.09 7.22 -10.31
N TYR A 313 5.50 6.65 -11.36
CA TYR A 313 5.69 5.24 -11.70
C TYR A 313 7.09 4.95 -12.23
N LYS A 314 7.69 5.91 -12.96
CA LYS A 314 9.07 5.80 -13.42
C LYS A 314 10.05 5.71 -12.25
N GLN A 315 9.91 6.58 -11.25
CA GLN A 315 10.73 6.53 -10.05
C GLN A 315 10.56 5.23 -9.28
N TRP A 316 9.35 4.67 -9.27
CA TRP A 316 9.09 3.38 -8.65
C TRP A 316 9.84 2.23 -9.34
N VAL A 317 9.83 2.19 -10.68
CA VAL A 317 10.62 1.21 -11.46
C VAL A 317 12.12 1.40 -11.22
N LEU A 318 12.61 2.64 -11.26
CA LEU A 318 14.01 2.95 -10.96
C LEU A 318 14.41 2.55 -9.53
N GLY A 319 13.52 2.71 -8.55
CA GLY A 319 13.73 2.25 -7.17
C GLY A 319 13.85 0.72 -7.07
N SER A 320 13.14 -0.01 -7.93
CA SER A 320 13.24 -1.47 -8.02
C SER A 320 14.59 -1.92 -8.59
N LEU A 321 15.09 -1.21 -9.62
CA LEU A 321 16.46 -1.37 -10.14
C LEU A 321 17.52 -1.06 -9.08
N ASP A 322 17.37 0.05 -8.37
CA ASP A 322 18.29 0.47 -7.31
C ASP A 322 18.36 -0.57 -6.18
N TYR A 323 17.20 -1.08 -5.74
CA TYR A 323 17.12 -2.16 -4.75
C TYR A 323 17.92 -3.38 -5.20
N VAL A 324 17.61 -3.93 -6.38
CA VAL A 324 18.29 -5.13 -6.90
C VAL A 324 19.78 -4.87 -7.11
N ASN A 325 20.16 -3.68 -7.57
CA ASN A 325 21.55 -3.32 -7.78
C ASN A 325 22.35 -3.28 -6.49
N LYS A 326 21.77 -2.77 -5.40
CA LYS A 326 22.38 -2.69 -4.06
C LYS A 326 22.47 -4.03 -3.33
N LEU A 327 21.67 -5.03 -3.70
CA LEU A 327 21.76 -6.36 -3.09
C LEU A 327 23.11 -7.02 -3.34
N ASN A 328 23.66 -7.60 -2.28
CA ASN A 328 24.99 -8.25 -2.24
C ASN A 328 26.17 -7.34 -2.63
N GLN A 329 25.98 -6.02 -2.62
CA GLN A 329 27.11 -5.11 -2.73
C GLN A 329 27.90 -5.10 -1.42
N GLN A 330 29.22 -4.93 -1.55
CA GLN A 330 30.03 -4.57 -0.39
C GLN A 330 29.59 -3.19 0.11
N LEU A 331 29.61 -3.00 1.42
CA LEU A 331 29.40 -1.67 2.00
C LEU A 331 30.42 -0.70 1.36
N PRO A 332 30.02 0.53 1.00
CA PRO A 332 30.94 1.49 0.40
C PRO A 332 32.06 1.83 1.38
N ASP A 333 33.25 2.18 0.88
CA ASP A 333 34.40 2.49 1.73
C ASP A 333 34.09 3.58 2.77
N LYS A 334 33.25 4.55 2.43
CA LYS A 334 32.78 5.57 3.39
C LYS A 334 32.05 4.94 4.59
N ALA A 335 31.22 3.93 4.36
CA ALA A 335 30.54 3.20 5.43
C ALA A 335 31.49 2.26 6.19
N LEU A 336 32.40 1.57 5.48
CA LEU A 336 33.40 0.69 6.10
C LEU A 336 34.39 1.47 6.98
N ASN A 337 34.75 2.68 6.58
CA ASN A 337 35.71 3.53 7.28
C ASN A 337 35.00 4.52 8.23
N ALA A 338 33.68 4.45 8.38
CA ALA A 338 32.96 5.23 9.37
C ALA A 338 33.45 4.83 10.77
N VAL A 339 33.93 5.82 11.52
CA VAL A 339 34.39 5.66 12.90
C VAL A 339 33.18 5.76 13.82
N LEU A 340 33.05 4.77 14.68
CA LEU A 340 32.02 4.65 15.71
C LEU A 340 32.70 4.65 17.07
N THR A 341 32.02 5.20 18.06
CA THR A 341 32.49 5.21 19.45
C THR A 341 31.71 4.18 20.24
N ASP A 342 32.42 3.28 20.93
CA ASP A 342 31.78 2.32 21.83
C ASP A 342 31.36 2.96 23.17
N ASP A 343 30.77 2.16 24.07
CA ASP A 343 30.31 2.63 25.38
C ASP A 343 31.44 2.96 26.36
N GLN A 344 32.69 2.66 26.00
CA GLN A 344 33.91 2.95 26.76
C GLN A 344 34.67 4.15 26.18
N GLY A 345 34.18 4.73 25.08
CA GLY A 345 34.83 5.85 24.41
C GLY A 345 35.91 5.44 23.41
N ASN A 346 36.07 4.15 23.09
CA ASN A 346 37.02 3.70 22.08
C ASN A 346 36.47 3.94 20.68
N GLU A 347 37.36 4.35 19.77
CA GLU A 347 37.03 4.51 18.37
C GLU A 347 37.27 3.22 17.58
N LEU A 348 36.25 2.77 16.85
CA LEU A 348 36.28 1.58 16.00
C LEU A 348 35.65 1.91 14.66
N SER A 349 36.32 1.56 13.57
CA SER A 349 35.70 1.59 12.24
C SER A 349 34.71 0.44 12.07
N MET A 350 33.69 0.63 11.23
CA MET A 350 32.80 -0.44 10.80
C MET A 350 33.59 -1.65 10.25
N ARG A 351 34.68 -1.42 9.51
CA ARG A 351 35.57 -2.47 9.01
C ARG A 351 36.17 -3.30 10.14
N GLN A 352 36.70 -2.67 11.19
CA GLN A 352 37.25 -3.38 12.34
C GLN A 352 36.20 -4.24 13.05
N ILE A 353 34.97 -3.72 13.18
CA ILE A 353 33.84 -4.48 13.77
C ILE A 353 33.53 -5.71 12.91
N LEU A 354 33.41 -5.54 11.59
CA LEU A 354 33.13 -6.64 10.67
C LEU A 354 34.24 -7.70 10.66
N ASP A 355 35.51 -7.27 10.66
CA ASP A 355 36.66 -8.17 10.67
C ASP A 355 36.76 -8.97 11.99
N ALA A 356 36.44 -8.36 13.15
CA ALA A 356 36.39 -9.05 14.43
C ALA A 356 35.28 -10.12 14.53
N HIS A 357 34.25 -10.02 13.68
CA HIS A 357 33.12 -10.95 13.63
C HIS A 357 33.13 -11.82 12.36
N LYS A 358 34.23 -11.85 11.63
CA LYS A 358 34.38 -12.62 10.39
C LYS A 358 34.06 -14.10 10.61
N GLY A 359 33.26 -14.67 9.70
CA GLY A 359 32.81 -16.07 9.79
C GLY A 359 31.62 -16.30 10.72
N ARG A 360 31.11 -15.27 11.40
CA ARG A 360 29.86 -15.31 12.18
C ARG A 360 28.79 -14.47 11.48
N TYR A 361 27.52 -14.83 11.70
CA TYR A 361 26.42 -13.91 11.37
C TYR A 361 26.45 -12.76 12.36
N LEU A 362 26.55 -11.53 11.84
CA LEU A 362 26.49 -10.31 12.63
C LEU A 362 25.19 -9.58 12.28
N LEU A 363 24.37 -9.35 13.30
CA LEU A 363 23.23 -8.45 13.24
C LEU A 363 23.69 -7.08 13.72
N ILE A 364 23.59 -6.07 12.87
CA ILE A 364 23.87 -4.68 13.22
C ILE A 364 22.54 -3.94 13.32
N ASP A 365 22.23 -3.43 14.51
CA ASP A 365 21.01 -2.70 14.83
C ASP A 365 21.36 -1.22 15.09
N ILE A 366 20.89 -0.33 14.23
CA ILE A 366 21.20 1.11 14.28
C ILE A 366 20.01 1.82 14.93
N TRP A 367 20.22 2.38 16.11
CA TRP A 367 19.19 3.09 16.88
C TRP A 367 19.75 4.35 17.53
N ALA A 368 18.86 5.17 18.07
CA ALA A 368 19.21 6.35 18.85
C ALA A 368 18.38 6.42 20.13
N SER A 369 18.92 7.02 21.20
CA SER A 369 18.25 7.11 22.52
C SER A 369 16.92 7.86 22.50
N TRP A 370 16.69 8.69 21.49
CA TRP A 370 15.45 9.42 21.26
C TRP A 370 14.48 8.69 20.33
N CYS A 371 14.85 7.52 19.78
CA CYS A 371 13.99 6.73 18.90
C CYS A 371 13.00 5.89 19.74
N VAL A 372 11.79 6.44 19.96
CA VAL A 372 10.73 5.78 20.74
C VAL A 372 10.40 4.36 20.26
N PRO A 373 10.25 4.08 18.95
CA PRO A 373 10.04 2.71 18.49
C PRO A 373 11.24 1.79 18.78
N CYS A 374 12.47 2.28 18.63
CA CYS A 374 13.67 1.51 18.92
C CYS A 374 13.75 1.12 20.40
N LEU A 375 13.37 2.03 21.30
CA LEU A 375 13.31 1.76 22.75
C LEU A 375 12.28 0.66 23.07
N ALA A 376 11.11 0.68 22.44
CA ALA A 376 10.11 -0.38 22.61
C ALA A 376 10.61 -1.74 22.12
N GLU A 377 11.35 -1.79 21.01
CA GLU A 377 11.98 -3.03 20.54
C GLU A 377 13.10 -3.53 21.48
N LEU A 378 13.83 -2.62 22.12
CA LEU A 378 14.86 -2.96 23.10
C LEU A 378 14.29 -3.62 24.36
N GLU A 379 13.07 -3.27 24.78
CA GLU A 379 12.39 -3.94 25.91
C GLU A 379 12.05 -5.41 25.61
N HIS A 380 11.86 -5.76 24.33
CA HIS A 380 11.55 -7.11 23.88
C HIS A 380 12.76 -7.90 23.38
N ALA A 381 13.86 -7.22 23.06
CA ALA A 381 15.13 -7.85 22.73
C ALA A 381 15.84 -8.29 24.02
N GLY A 382 15.83 -9.59 24.32
CA GLY A 382 16.52 -10.15 25.50
C GLY A 382 18.05 -9.93 25.52
N GLN A 383 18.78 -10.73 26.31
CA GLN A 383 20.23 -10.61 26.57
C GLN A 383 21.18 -10.79 25.36
N THR A 384 20.68 -10.76 24.13
CA THR A 384 21.41 -11.13 22.91
C THR A 384 22.10 -9.95 22.18
N LYS A 385 21.98 -8.71 22.69
CA LYS A 385 22.51 -7.51 22.00
C LYS A 385 23.73 -6.91 22.72
N SER A 386 24.89 -6.91 22.06
CA SER A 386 26.00 -5.99 22.36
C SER A 386 25.64 -4.59 21.85
N LYS A 387 25.64 -3.57 22.72
CA LYS A 387 25.22 -2.21 22.37
C LYS A 387 26.39 -1.43 21.76
N LEU A 388 26.21 -0.90 20.57
CA LEU A 388 27.10 0.09 19.94
C LEU A 388 26.30 1.38 19.77
N TYR A 389 26.92 2.53 20.06
CA TYR A 389 26.26 3.84 19.99
C TYR A 389 26.81 4.65 18.81
N PHE A 390 25.95 5.44 18.18
CA PHE A 390 26.36 6.47 17.24
C PHE A 390 26.38 7.81 17.98
N THR A 391 27.56 8.39 18.16
CA THR A 391 27.72 9.79 18.53
C THR A 391 27.75 10.62 17.25
N VAL A 392 26.80 11.55 17.10
CA VAL A 392 26.76 12.53 16.01
C VAL A 392 27.45 13.80 16.45
#